data_AF-A0A2M7PIQ1-F1
#
_entry.id   AF-A0A2M7PIQ1-F1
#
_cell.length_a   1.000
_cell.length_b   1.000
_cell.length_c   1.000
_cell.angle_alpha   90.00
_cell.angle_beta   90.00
_cell.angle_gamma   90.00
#
_symmetry.space_group_name_H-M   'P 1'
#
loop_
_entity.id
_entity.type
_entity.pdbx_description
1 polymer ?
#
loop_
_entity_poly.entity_id
_entity_poly.type
_entity_poly.pdbx_seq_one_letter_code
_entity_poly.pdbx_strand_id
1 'polypeptide(L)'
;MNCLKNLIAKHIQGRKVFIFFAISNLVYAFMLVVTIPMTMSYAHDMKLLDMMPAGYNLKVVTDLFAALGAEGRHAYLFYQIPVDMIYPSLFAIGYCLLMAYFLNKLDKLKSTYFYLALLPLVSGASDYMENIGFVALLNQYPDINPTLVKISSMFSVIKSSTTSIYFISLIAVLIAWLIQVLSKKKAKKNPA
;
A
#
# COMPACT_ATOMS: atom_id res chain seq x y z
N MET A 1 -1.45 24.23 -1.97
CA MET A 1 -0.24 23.37 -2.04
C MET A 1 0.83 23.68 -0.98
N ASN A 2 1.17 24.96 -0.75
CA ASN A 2 2.20 25.34 0.24
C ASN A 2 1.88 24.92 1.67
N CYS A 3 0.60 24.94 2.06
CA CYS A 3 0.14 24.45 3.36
C CYS A 3 0.45 22.95 3.56
N LEU A 4 0.13 22.10 2.58
CA LEU A 4 0.40 20.65 2.64
C LEU A 4 1.90 20.35 2.70
N LYS A 5 2.71 21.02 1.88
CA LYS A 5 4.18 20.92 1.93
C LYS A 5 4.70 21.27 3.33
N ASN A 6 4.22 22.36 3.91
CA ASN A 6 4.63 22.81 5.25
C ASN A 6 4.17 21.83 6.35
N LEU A 7 2.98 21.25 6.23
CA LEU A 7 2.47 20.25 7.17
C LEU A 7 3.36 19.00 7.17
N ILE A 8 3.68 18.46 5.99
CA ILE A 8 4.53 17.29 5.86
C ILE A 8 5.95 17.59 6.36
N ALA A 9 6.51 18.76 6.00
CA ALA A 9 7.85 19.17 6.43
C ALA A 9 8.01 19.24 7.97
N LYS A 10 6.93 19.49 8.72
CA LYS A 10 6.95 19.45 10.20
C LYS A 10 7.08 18.03 10.77
N HIS A 11 6.74 17.01 9.99
CA HIS A 11 6.61 15.61 10.44
C HIS A 11 7.69 14.66 9.90
N ILE A 12 8.59 15.12 9.04
CA ILE A 12 9.72 14.33 8.49
C ILE A 12 10.89 14.17 9.48
N GLN A 13 10.62 14.07 10.78
CA GLN A 13 11.64 13.78 11.78
C GLN A 13 11.99 12.28 11.67
N GLY A 14 13.28 11.94 11.59
CA GLY A 14 13.72 10.55 11.34
C GLY A 14 13.09 9.52 12.28
N ARG A 15 12.94 9.85 13.58
CA ARG A 15 12.23 9.00 14.56
C ARG A 15 10.76 8.77 14.20
N LYS A 16 10.02 9.82 13.84
CA LYS A 16 8.60 9.69 13.46
C LYS A 16 8.44 8.87 12.17
N VAL A 17 9.26 9.17 11.16
CA VAL A 17 9.30 8.44 9.89
C VAL A 17 9.56 6.96 10.15
N PHE A 18 10.55 6.63 10.98
CA PHE A 18 10.89 5.25 11.33
C PHE A 18 9.76 4.55 12.08
N ILE A 19 9.11 5.21 13.05
CA ILE A 19 7.99 4.61 13.80
C ILE A 19 6.84 4.25 12.86
N PHE A 20 6.39 5.18 12.01
CA PHE A 20 5.33 4.88 11.05
C PHE A 20 5.75 3.78 10.09
N PHE A 21 6.95 3.84 9.52
CA PHE A 21 7.47 2.81 8.64
C PHE A 21 7.49 1.43 9.32
N ALA A 22 7.98 1.35 10.55
CA ALA A 22 8.05 0.09 11.30
C ALA A 22 6.64 -0.47 11.59
N ILE A 23 5.71 0.36 12.07
CA ILE A 23 4.33 -0.07 12.36
C ILE A 23 3.64 -0.54 11.07
N SER A 24 3.76 0.18 9.95
CA SER A 24 3.18 -0.23 8.67
C SER A 24 3.69 -1.61 8.24
N ASN A 25 5.00 -1.85 8.34
CA ASN A 25 5.60 -3.13 7.94
C ASN A 25 5.27 -4.26 8.93
N LEU A 26 5.08 -3.98 10.22
CA LEU A 26 4.63 -4.97 11.18
C LEU A 26 3.19 -5.43 10.90
N VAL A 27 2.29 -4.49 10.60
CA VAL A 27 0.91 -4.82 10.20
C VAL A 27 0.91 -5.61 8.88
N TYR A 28 1.70 -5.19 7.90
CA TYR A 28 1.83 -5.91 6.63
C TYR A 28 2.37 -7.33 6.82
N ALA A 29 3.41 -7.50 7.64
CA ALA A 29 3.97 -8.80 7.96
C ALA A 29 2.97 -9.70 8.69
N PHE A 30 2.19 -9.14 9.62
CA PHE A 30 1.11 -9.86 10.27
C PHE A 30 0.08 -10.36 9.26
N MET A 31 -0.30 -9.54 8.27
CA MET A 31 -1.21 -9.98 7.22
C MET A 31 -0.64 -11.14 6.39
N LEU A 32 0.61 -11.02 5.95
CA LEU A 32 1.27 -12.04 5.13
C LEU A 32 1.46 -13.38 5.85
N VAL A 33 1.69 -13.36 7.16
CA VAL A 33 2.03 -14.56 7.94
C VAL A 33 0.81 -15.16 8.64
N VAL A 34 -0.22 -14.36 8.94
CA VAL A 34 -1.35 -14.80 9.77
C VAL A 34 -2.66 -14.77 8.99
N THR A 35 -3.18 -13.59 8.67
CA THR A 35 -4.57 -13.46 8.21
C THR A 35 -4.77 -13.91 6.76
N ILE A 36 -3.80 -13.65 5.87
CA ILE A 36 -3.83 -14.14 4.48
C ILE A 36 -3.74 -15.68 4.47
N PRO A 37 -2.73 -16.34 5.07
CA PRO A 37 -2.67 -17.80 5.09
C PRO A 37 -3.88 -18.47 5.74
N MET A 38 -4.40 -17.88 6.83
CA MET A 38 -5.61 -18.38 7.51
C MET A 38 -6.86 -18.32 6.62
N THR A 39 -6.99 -17.30 5.79
CA THR A 39 -8.12 -17.21 4.85
C THR A 39 -7.89 -18.10 3.62
N MET A 40 -6.65 -18.14 3.12
CA MET A 40 -6.26 -18.96 1.97
C MET A 40 -6.35 -20.47 2.24
N SER A 41 -6.33 -20.92 3.49
CA SER A 41 -6.53 -22.35 3.80
C SER A 41 -7.89 -22.89 3.35
N TYR A 42 -8.86 -22.01 3.10
CA TYR A 42 -10.17 -22.35 2.54
C TYR A 42 -10.25 -22.18 1.02
N ALA A 43 -9.24 -21.58 0.37
CA ALA A 43 -9.35 -21.10 -1.01
C ALA A 43 -8.94 -22.14 -2.07
N HIS A 44 -8.57 -23.38 -1.69
CA HIS A 44 -8.16 -24.45 -2.61
C HIS A 44 -7.18 -23.97 -3.70
N ASP A 45 -6.04 -23.42 -3.29
CA ASP A 45 -4.97 -22.85 -4.15
C ASP A 45 -5.32 -21.56 -4.92
N MET A 46 -6.56 -21.07 -4.82
CA MET A 46 -6.90 -19.76 -5.36
C MET A 46 -6.28 -18.65 -4.50
N LYS A 47 -5.87 -17.57 -5.16
CA LYS A 47 -5.44 -16.34 -4.48
C LYS A 47 -6.65 -15.56 -3.98
N LEU A 48 -6.48 -14.85 -2.88
CA LEU A 48 -7.44 -13.83 -2.45
C LEU A 48 -7.43 -12.63 -3.41
N LEU A 49 -8.51 -11.84 -3.40
CA LEU A 49 -8.68 -10.73 -4.35
C LEU A 49 -7.65 -9.61 -4.14
N ASP A 50 -7.28 -9.33 -2.89
CA ASP A 50 -6.24 -8.37 -2.48
C ASP A 50 -4.82 -8.74 -2.99
N MET A 51 -4.62 -10.01 -3.36
CA MET A 51 -3.38 -10.53 -3.95
C MET A 51 -3.38 -10.53 -5.49
N MET A 52 -4.36 -9.93 -6.15
CA MET A 52 -4.51 -9.88 -7.60
C MET A 52 -4.25 -8.46 -8.16
N PRO A 53 -2.97 -8.05 -8.34
CA PRO A 53 -2.63 -6.67 -8.68
C PRO A 53 -3.07 -6.23 -10.10
N ALA A 54 -3.33 -7.19 -10.99
CA ALA A 54 -3.83 -6.95 -12.34
C ALA A 54 -5.37 -6.88 -12.41
N GLY A 55 -6.05 -6.95 -11.26
CA GLY A 55 -7.50 -7.03 -11.19
C GLY A 55 -8.05 -8.44 -11.42
N TYR A 56 -9.36 -8.53 -11.38
CA TYR A 56 -10.14 -9.76 -11.50
C TYR A 56 -11.49 -9.48 -12.18
N ASN A 57 -12.22 -10.56 -12.50
CA ASN A 57 -13.52 -10.51 -13.14
C ASN A 57 -14.57 -11.31 -12.33
N LEU A 58 -15.83 -11.25 -12.75
CA LEU A 58 -16.95 -11.90 -12.05
C LEU A 58 -16.71 -13.39 -11.81
N LYS A 59 -16.23 -14.12 -12.84
CA LYS A 59 -15.97 -15.56 -12.73
C LYS A 59 -14.95 -15.86 -11.62
N VAL A 60 -13.85 -15.12 -11.57
CA VAL A 60 -12.82 -15.28 -10.54
C VAL A 60 -13.40 -15.05 -9.14
N VAL A 61 -14.22 -14.01 -8.96
CA VAL A 61 -14.86 -13.71 -7.66
C VAL A 61 -15.83 -14.81 -7.27
N THR A 62 -16.72 -15.24 -8.17
CA THR A 62 -17.69 -16.30 -7.91
C THR A 62 -17.01 -17.62 -7.57
N ASP A 63 -15.99 -18.02 -8.35
CA ASP A 63 -15.23 -19.25 -8.14
C ASP A 63 -14.49 -19.22 -6.80
N LEU A 64 -13.81 -18.10 -6.47
CA LEU A 64 -13.12 -17.94 -5.20
C LEU A 64 -14.10 -18.02 -4.03
N PHE A 65 -15.22 -17.32 -4.10
CA PHE A 65 -16.19 -17.29 -3.00
C PHE A 65 -16.92 -18.62 -2.82
N ALA A 66 -17.09 -19.37 -3.90
CA ALA A 66 -17.54 -20.76 -3.84
C ALA A 66 -16.49 -21.65 -3.18
N ALA A 67 -15.22 -21.56 -3.60
CA ALA A 67 -14.12 -22.34 -3.04
C ALA A 67 -13.94 -22.09 -1.53
N LEU A 68 -13.99 -20.82 -1.10
CA LEU A 68 -13.90 -20.41 0.30
C LEU A 68 -15.00 -21.03 1.18
N GLY A 69 -16.17 -21.35 0.63
CA GLY A 69 -17.33 -21.78 1.42
C GLY A 69 -17.78 -20.73 2.46
N ALA A 70 -18.66 -21.13 3.38
CA ALA A 70 -19.15 -20.22 4.42
C ALA A 70 -18.03 -19.78 5.38
N GLU A 71 -17.21 -20.72 5.82
CA GLU A 71 -16.12 -20.47 6.79
C GLU A 71 -15.01 -19.59 6.20
N GLY A 72 -14.59 -19.83 4.96
CA GLY A 72 -13.58 -18.99 4.32
C GLY A 72 -14.06 -17.58 4.04
N ARG A 73 -15.34 -17.40 3.67
CA ARG A 73 -15.94 -16.06 3.53
C ARG A 73 -16.04 -15.34 4.87
N HIS A 74 -16.37 -16.06 5.95
CA HIS A 74 -16.37 -15.52 7.31
C HIS A 74 -14.95 -15.10 7.73
N ALA A 75 -13.93 -15.95 7.52
CA ALA A 75 -12.54 -15.62 7.77
C ALA A 75 -12.09 -14.39 6.96
N TYR A 76 -12.51 -14.27 5.70
CA TYR A 76 -12.20 -13.11 4.88
C TYR A 76 -12.81 -11.82 5.47
N LEU A 77 -14.09 -11.84 5.84
CA LEU A 77 -14.81 -10.69 6.40
C LEU A 77 -14.30 -10.25 7.78
N PHE A 78 -13.96 -11.20 8.65
CA PHE A 78 -13.75 -10.91 10.07
C PHE A 78 -12.32 -11.07 10.56
N TYR A 79 -11.42 -11.70 9.77
CA TYR A 79 -10.00 -11.82 10.12
C TYR A 79 -9.11 -11.03 9.17
N GLN A 80 -9.24 -11.22 7.85
CA GLN A 80 -8.39 -10.56 6.86
C GLN A 80 -8.75 -9.08 6.66
N ILE A 81 -9.97 -8.78 6.24
CA ILE A 81 -10.39 -7.41 5.90
C ILE A 81 -10.22 -6.42 7.07
N PRO A 82 -10.51 -6.75 8.34
CA PRO A 82 -10.36 -5.79 9.42
C PRO A 82 -8.93 -5.31 9.62
N VAL A 83 -7.94 -6.20 9.44
CA VAL A 83 -6.53 -5.83 9.49
C VAL A 83 -6.13 -5.05 8.24
N ASP A 84 -6.63 -5.47 7.09
CA ASP A 84 -6.41 -4.78 5.81
C ASP A 84 -7.12 -3.42 5.72
N MET A 85 -8.03 -3.08 6.65
CA MET A 85 -8.58 -1.74 6.80
C MET A 85 -7.69 -0.82 7.65
N ILE A 86 -6.78 -1.37 8.45
CA ILE A 86 -5.82 -0.58 9.24
C ILE A 86 -4.62 -0.20 8.35
N TYR A 87 -4.15 -1.15 7.54
CA TYR A 87 -2.95 -1.01 6.72
C TYR A 87 -2.95 0.21 5.77
N PRO A 88 -4.01 0.57 5.04
CA PRO A 88 -4.00 1.64 4.06
C PRO A 88 -3.62 3.00 4.65
N SER A 89 -4.13 3.34 5.84
CA SER A 89 -3.79 4.59 6.53
C SER A 89 -2.33 4.64 6.96
N LEU A 90 -1.82 3.53 7.50
CA LEU A 90 -0.42 3.38 7.91
C LEU A 90 0.52 3.45 6.70
N PHE A 91 0.16 2.78 5.60
CA PHE A 91 0.90 2.84 4.35
C PHE A 91 0.91 4.27 3.81
N ALA A 92 -0.27 4.88 3.63
CA ALA A 92 -0.43 6.21 3.09
C ALA A 92 0.39 7.25 3.86
N ILE A 93 0.27 7.31 5.19
CA ILE A 93 0.97 8.29 6.02
C ILE A 93 2.46 7.96 6.10
N GLY A 94 2.80 6.71 6.44
CA GLY A 94 4.19 6.32 6.68
C GLY A 94 5.07 6.47 5.44
N TYR A 95 4.59 6.01 4.29
CA TYR A 95 5.34 6.07 3.04
C TYR A 95 5.31 7.46 2.40
N CYS A 96 4.30 8.29 2.67
CA CYS A 96 4.32 9.72 2.34
C CYS A 96 5.46 10.43 3.09
N LEU A 97 5.55 10.23 4.41
CA LEU A 97 6.60 10.80 5.24
C LEU A 97 7.99 10.26 4.86
N LEU A 98 8.10 8.97 4.52
CA LEU A 98 9.36 8.34 4.09
C LEU A 98 9.91 8.99 2.81
N MET A 99 9.09 9.12 1.77
CA MET A 99 9.49 9.76 0.53
C MET A 99 9.86 11.23 0.77
N ALA A 100 9.03 11.97 1.51
CA ALA A 100 9.29 13.37 1.85
C ALA A 100 10.61 13.54 2.64
N TYR A 101 10.92 12.61 3.55
CA TYR A 101 12.17 12.62 4.30
C TYR A 101 13.39 12.53 3.37
N PHE A 102 13.42 11.58 2.44
CA PHE A 102 14.56 11.43 1.52
C PHE A 102 14.63 12.54 0.48
N LEU A 103 13.49 13.03 -0.03
CA LEU A 103 13.47 14.22 -0.87
C LEU A 103 14.01 15.45 -0.14
N ASN A 104 13.78 15.58 1.17
CA ASN A 104 14.36 16.64 1.97
C ASN A 104 15.88 16.51 2.11
N LYS A 105 16.39 15.28 2.27
CA LYS A 105 17.86 15.03 2.30
C LYS A 105 18.56 15.38 0.99
N LEU A 106 17.83 15.36 -0.12
CA LEU A 106 18.29 15.73 -1.46
C LEU A 106 18.03 17.20 -1.82
N ASP A 107 17.50 18.01 -0.90
CA ASP A 107 17.04 19.39 -1.16
C ASP A 107 15.98 19.48 -2.28
N LYS A 108 15.25 18.39 -2.53
CA LYS A 108 14.20 18.29 -3.55
C LYS A 108 12.77 18.37 -2.98
N LEU A 109 12.60 18.44 -1.66
CA LEU A 109 11.26 18.49 -1.04
C LEU A 109 10.40 19.67 -1.54
N LYS A 110 10.99 20.83 -1.84
CA LYS A 110 10.25 22.00 -2.32
C LYS A 110 9.95 21.97 -3.83
N SER A 111 10.59 21.07 -4.57
CA SER A 111 10.47 20.95 -6.03
C SER A 111 9.19 20.21 -6.49
N THR A 112 9.08 19.94 -7.79
CA THR A 112 8.03 19.10 -8.39
C THR A 112 8.10 17.64 -7.93
N TYR A 113 9.27 17.14 -7.53
CA TYR A 113 9.43 15.77 -7.01
C TYR A 113 8.59 15.51 -5.73
N PHE A 114 8.12 16.56 -5.05
CA PHE A 114 7.20 16.45 -3.92
C PHE A 114 5.95 15.60 -4.24
N TYR A 115 5.44 15.63 -5.47
CA TYR A 115 4.26 14.86 -5.84
C TYR A 115 4.46 13.34 -5.71
N LEU A 116 5.69 12.85 -5.78
CA LEU A 116 6.02 11.44 -5.51
C LEU A 116 5.66 11.04 -4.07
N ALA A 117 5.73 11.97 -3.12
CA ALA A 117 5.35 11.72 -1.73
C ALA A 117 3.83 11.62 -1.54
N LEU A 118 3.02 12.03 -2.51
CA LEU A 118 1.56 11.94 -2.44
C LEU A 118 1.00 10.64 -3.02
N LEU A 119 1.80 9.88 -3.78
CA LEU A 119 1.37 8.60 -4.37
C LEU A 119 0.83 7.60 -3.32
N PRO A 120 1.42 7.45 -2.12
CA PRO A 120 0.88 6.56 -1.10
C PRO A 120 -0.53 6.93 -0.64
N LEU A 121 -0.90 8.22 -0.70
CA LEU A 121 -2.27 8.66 -0.34
C LEU A 121 -3.29 8.16 -1.35
N VAL A 122 -2.94 8.18 -2.64
CA VAL A 122 -3.80 7.66 -3.72
C VAL A 122 -3.91 6.14 -3.62
N SER A 123 -2.79 5.45 -3.36
CA SER A 123 -2.78 4.01 -3.15
C SER A 123 -3.64 3.60 -1.96
N GLY A 124 -3.42 4.19 -0.77
CA GLY A 124 -4.20 3.88 0.42
C GLY A 124 -5.69 4.24 0.30
N ALA A 125 -6.04 5.33 -0.39
CA ALA A 125 -7.44 5.64 -0.68
C ALA A 125 -8.09 4.58 -1.58
N SER A 126 -7.36 4.10 -2.59
CA SER A 126 -7.84 3.05 -3.49
C SER A 126 -7.99 1.70 -2.77
N ASP A 127 -7.06 1.39 -1.86
CA ASP A 127 -7.11 0.19 -1.01
C ASP A 127 -8.34 0.19 -0.09
N TYR A 128 -8.70 1.34 0.48
CA TYR A 128 -9.96 1.48 1.22
C TYR A 128 -11.19 1.19 0.34
N MET A 129 -11.24 1.73 -0.87
CA MET A 129 -12.38 1.53 -1.77
C MET A 129 -12.47 0.07 -2.25
N GLU A 130 -11.34 -0.57 -2.49
CA GLU A 130 -11.25 -2.00 -2.79
C GLU A 130 -11.79 -2.85 -1.63
N ASN A 131 -11.32 -2.60 -0.40
CA ASN A 131 -11.73 -3.37 0.78
C ASN A 131 -13.21 -3.19 1.13
N ILE A 132 -13.75 -1.98 0.98
CA ILE A 132 -15.21 -1.75 1.06
C ILE A 132 -15.94 -2.57 -0.02
N GLY A 133 -15.39 -2.62 -1.23
CA GLY A 133 -15.86 -3.45 -2.32
C GLY A 133 -15.89 -4.94 -1.96
N PHE A 134 -14.83 -5.48 -1.36
CA PHE A 134 -14.78 -6.87 -0.91
C PHE A 134 -15.85 -7.19 0.12
N VAL A 135 -16.04 -6.33 1.12
CA VAL A 135 -17.11 -6.50 2.11
C VAL A 135 -18.47 -6.57 1.41
N ALA A 136 -18.74 -5.67 0.48
CA ALA A 136 -20.02 -5.65 -0.24
C ALA A 136 -20.20 -6.90 -1.11
N LEU A 137 -19.16 -7.35 -1.82
CA LEU A 137 -19.19 -8.56 -2.64
C LEU A 137 -19.44 -9.81 -1.77
N LEU A 138 -18.74 -9.95 -0.64
CA LEU A 138 -18.86 -11.10 0.26
C LEU A 138 -20.27 -11.22 0.85
N ASN A 139 -20.91 -10.08 1.17
CA ASN A 139 -22.28 -10.04 1.68
C ASN A 139 -23.36 -10.26 0.59
N GLN A 140 -23.02 -10.13 -0.69
CA GLN A 140 -23.93 -10.38 -1.82
C GLN A 140 -23.90 -11.83 -2.32
N TYR A 141 -22.90 -12.61 -1.95
CA TYR A 141 -22.78 -13.99 -2.41
C TYR A 141 -24.02 -14.82 -2.01
N PRO A 142 -24.62 -15.63 -2.91
CA PRO A 142 -24.13 -16.01 -4.24
C PRO A 142 -24.47 -15.05 -5.39
N ASP A 143 -25.38 -14.10 -5.19
CA ASP A 143 -25.91 -13.20 -6.22
C ASP A 143 -25.04 -11.94 -6.39
N ILE A 144 -23.81 -12.15 -6.87
CA ILE A 144 -22.78 -11.11 -6.97
C ILE A 144 -23.09 -10.10 -8.08
N ASN A 145 -23.08 -8.80 -7.75
CA ASN A 145 -23.26 -7.72 -8.72
C ASN A 145 -22.02 -7.55 -9.63
N PRO A 146 -22.12 -7.75 -10.96
CA PRO A 146 -20.99 -7.63 -11.89
C PRO A 146 -20.40 -6.22 -11.97
N THR A 147 -21.21 -5.18 -11.75
CA THR A 147 -20.75 -3.78 -11.74
C THR A 147 -19.88 -3.51 -10.53
N LEU A 148 -20.26 -4.04 -9.36
CA LEU A 148 -19.45 -3.91 -8.15
C LEU A 148 -18.10 -4.60 -8.33
N VAL A 149 -18.06 -5.80 -8.93
CA VAL A 149 -16.79 -6.49 -9.24
C VAL A 149 -15.88 -5.63 -10.11
N LYS A 150 -16.42 -4.98 -11.15
CA LYS A 150 -15.63 -4.08 -12.01
C LYS A 150 -15.07 -2.88 -11.24
N ILE A 151 -15.87 -2.28 -10.37
CA ILE A 151 -15.46 -1.12 -9.55
C ILE A 151 -14.37 -1.54 -8.56
N SER A 152 -14.54 -2.64 -7.83
CA SER A 152 -13.54 -3.15 -6.89
C SER A 152 -12.23 -3.50 -7.61
N SER A 153 -12.32 -4.18 -8.76
CA SER A 153 -11.18 -4.56 -9.59
C SER A 153 -10.41 -3.34 -10.12
N MET A 154 -11.14 -2.28 -10.51
CA MET A 154 -10.53 -1.01 -10.89
C MET A 154 -9.72 -0.41 -9.73
N PHE A 155 -10.25 -0.41 -8.51
CA PHE A 155 -9.52 0.09 -7.34
C PHE A 155 -8.30 -0.77 -6.98
N SER A 156 -8.38 -2.11 -7.09
CA SER A 156 -7.24 -3.02 -6.98
C SER A 156 -6.11 -2.66 -7.95
N VAL A 157 -6.45 -2.35 -9.21
CA VAL A 157 -5.48 -1.96 -10.25
C VAL A 157 -4.88 -0.58 -9.97
N ILE A 158 -5.70 0.41 -9.58
CA ILE A 158 -5.22 1.76 -9.24
C ILE A 158 -4.26 1.70 -8.05
N LYS A 159 -4.65 0.97 -6.99
CA LYS A 159 -3.80 0.71 -5.83
C LYS A 159 -2.46 0.14 -6.27
N SER A 160 -2.48 -0.99 -6.96
CA SER A 160 -1.28 -1.76 -7.33
C SER A 160 -0.35 -0.98 -8.26
N SER A 161 -0.92 -0.29 -9.26
CA SER A 161 -0.16 0.54 -10.20
C SER A 161 0.50 1.71 -9.47
N THR A 162 -0.26 2.41 -8.62
CA THR A 162 0.25 3.55 -7.85
C THR A 162 1.33 3.13 -6.85
N THR A 163 1.13 2.01 -6.15
CA THR A 163 2.13 1.42 -5.24
C THR A 163 3.41 1.05 -5.98
N SER A 164 3.31 0.45 -7.16
CA SER A 164 4.46 0.08 -7.99
C SER A 164 5.26 1.31 -8.43
N ILE A 165 4.59 2.33 -8.97
CA ILE A 165 5.21 3.60 -9.37
C ILE A 165 5.90 4.25 -8.16
N TYR A 166 5.26 4.22 -6.99
CA TYR A 166 5.83 4.75 -5.76
C TYR A 166 7.13 4.03 -5.38
N PHE A 167 7.15 2.69 -5.33
CA PHE A 167 8.35 1.95 -4.92
C PHE A 167 9.49 2.10 -5.92
N ILE A 168 9.21 2.12 -7.23
CA ILE A 168 10.22 2.41 -8.26
C ILE A 168 10.82 3.82 -8.02
N SER A 169 9.97 4.81 -7.77
CA SER A 169 10.41 6.18 -7.47
C SER A 169 11.22 6.26 -6.18
N LEU A 170 10.82 5.51 -5.14
CA LEU A 170 11.50 5.48 -3.86
C LEU A 170 12.91 4.89 -4.00
N ILE A 171 13.04 3.79 -4.75
CA ILE A 171 14.33 3.17 -5.04
C ILE A 171 15.26 4.17 -5.75
N ALA A 172 14.75 4.87 -6.78
CA ALA A 172 15.53 5.88 -7.48
C ALA A 172 16.00 7.03 -6.55
N VAL A 173 15.11 7.51 -5.67
CA VAL A 173 15.42 8.55 -4.67
C VAL A 173 16.46 8.05 -3.65
N LEU A 174 16.35 6.80 -3.18
CA LEU A 174 17.31 6.20 -2.25
C LEU A 174 18.70 6.03 -2.89
N ILE A 175 18.77 5.60 -4.15
CA ILE A 175 20.02 5.51 -4.90
C ILE A 175 20.66 6.89 -5.04
N ALA A 176 19.90 7.91 -5.45
CA ALA A 176 20.39 9.28 -5.57
C ALA A 176 20.93 9.81 -4.23
N TRP A 177 20.23 9.53 -3.13
CA TRP A 177 20.67 9.89 -1.79
C TRP A 177 21.96 9.16 -1.39
N LEU A 178 22.06 7.86 -1.66
CA LEU A 178 23.26 7.07 -1.37
C LEU A 178 24.48 7.62 -2.12
N ILE A 179 24.34 7.92 -3.42
CA ILE A 179 25.40 8.53 -4.24
C ILE A 179 25.84 9.86 -3.63
N GLN A 180 24.90 10.74 -3.24
CA GLN A 180 25.21 12.02 -2.61
C GLN A 180 26.02 11.85 -1.31
N VAL A 181 25.65 10.87 -0.47
CA VAL A 181 26.35 10.58 0.79
C VAL A 181 27.76 10.07 0.54
N LEU A 182 27.95 9.16 -0.42
CA LEU A 182 29.26 8.60 -0.76
C LEU A 182 30.19 9.67 -1.34
N SER A 183 29.69 10.53 -2.23
CA SER A 183 30.46 11.64 -2.82
C SER A 183 30.92 12.65 -1.75
N LYS A 184 30.03 13.02 -0.81
CA LYS A 184 30.39 13.91 0.32
C LYS A 184 31.43 13.28 1.25
N LYS A 185 31.33 11.98 1.53
CA LYS A 185 32.34 11.25 2.34
C LYS A 185 33.71 11.23 1.66
N LYS A 186 33.77 11.02 0.34
CA LYS A 186 35.02 11.04 -0.44
C LYS A 186 35.69 12.41 -0.41
N ALA A 187 34.92 13.49 -0.63
CA ALA A 187 35.42 14.85 -0.55
C ALA A 187 35.97 15.21 0.84
N LYS A 188 35.35 14.71 1.93
CA LYS A 188 35.84 14.92 3.29
C LYS A 188 37.12 14.13 3.62
N LYS A 189 37.33 12.97 3.00
CA LYS A 189 38.56 12.16 3.19
C LYS A 189 39.77 12.70 2.42
N ASN A 190 39.55 13.38 1.29
CA ASN A 190 40.60 13.99 0.47
C ASN A 190 40.34 15.52 0.33
N PRO A 191 40.55 16.31 1.40
CA PRO A 191 40.54 17.77 1.26
C PRO A 191 41.70 18.19 0.35
N ALA A 192 41.41 19.04 -0.64
CA ALA A 192 42.41 19.64 -1.51
C ALA A 192 43.32 20.61 -0.76
#